data_AF-A0A7Y9H1B6-F1
#
_entry.id   AF-A0A7Y9H1B6-F1
#
_cell.length_a   1.000
_cell.length_b   1.000
_cell.length_c   1.000
_cell.angle_alpha   90.00
_cell.angle_beta   90.00
_cell.angle_gamma   90.00
#
_symmetry.space_group_name_H-M   'P 1'
#
loop_
_entity.id
_entity.type
_entity.pdbx_description
1 polymer ?
#
loop_
_entity_poly.entity_id
_entity_poly.type
_entity_poly.pdbx_seq_one_letter_code
_entity_poly.pdbx_strand_id
1 'polypeptide(L)'
;MRADAQRNRDRIVETARQVFREQGYDASLDLIAKQAGVGPGTLYRHFPTRDDLIDAVMQAWVDHVEETTEKALAHEGGPRERLLHWFEEYVRLISVHKGGPAKITGAMGDDSSPIRSKCEVLQSAGGRVLDDLRAEGAVRDDVTPLQVARLVGGVATIADSSDLEVGTVRPMLEVIADGLLTDPR
;
A
#
# COMPACT_ATOMS: atom_id res chain seq x y z
N MET A 1 11.59 -17.44 -28.07
CA MET A 1 10.75 -18.09 -27.04
C MET A 1 10.86 -17.43 -25.66
N ARG A 2 12.03 -17.30 -25.00
CA ARG A 2 12.14 -16.56 -23.73
C ARG A 2 11.83 -15.06 -23.85
N ALA A 3 12.33 -14.42 -24.91
CA ALA A 3 12.06 -13.00 -25.18
C ALA A 3 10.57 -12.73 -25.47
N ASP A 4 9.87 -13.66 -26.13
CA ASP A 4 8.43 -13.53 -26.40
C ASP A 4 7.60 -13.68 -25.13
N ALA A 5 7.96 -14.66 -24.28
CA ALA A 5 7.33 -14.87 -22.98
C ALA A 5 7.52 -13.66 -22.06
N GLN A 6 8.71 -13.05 -22.05
CA GLN A 6 8.97 -11.84 -21.28
C GLN A 6 8.15 -10.64 -21.80
N ARG A 7 8.16 -10.40 -23.13
CA ARG A 7 7.35 -9.34 -23.74
C ARG A 7 5.86 -9.50 -23.44
N ASN A 8 5.35 -10.73 -23.43
CA ASN A 8 3.96 -11.00 -23.06
C ASN A 8 3.70 -10.69 -21.59
N ARG A 9 4.59 -11.12 -20.69
CA ARG A 9 4.51 -10.79 -19.26
C ARG A 9 4.46 -9.27 -19.05
N ASP A 10 5.39 -8.54 -19.66
CA ASP A 10 5.48 -7.08 -19.50
C ASP A 10 4.23 -6.37 -20.02
N ARG A 11 3.72 -6.80 -21.18
CA ARG A 11 2.44 -6.29 -21.74
C ARG A 11 1.25 -6.55 -20.83
N ILE A 12 1.16 -7.74 -20.22
CA ILE A 12 0.09 -8.07 -19.28
C ILE A 12 0.18 -7.15 -18.06
N VAL A 13 1.37 -6.95 -17.49
CA VAL A 13 1.57 -6.10 -16.30
C VAL A 13 1.20 -4.65 -16.59
N GLU A 14 1.63 -4.09 -17.73
CA GLU A 14 1.31 -2.72 -18.10
C GLU A 14 -0.20 -2.53 -18.34
N THR A 15 -0.84 -3.47 -19.03
CA THR A 15 -2.29 -3.45 -19.24
C THR A 15 -3.03 -3.58 -17.91
N ALA A 16 -2.62 -4.49 -17.05
CA ALA A 16 -3.22 -4.69 -15.73
C ALA A 16 -3.13 -3.44 -14.87
N ARG A 17 -1.98 -2.74 -14.90
CA ARG A 17 -1.81 -1.45 -14.20
C ARG A 17 -2.82 -0.42 -14.66
N GLN A 18 -3.07 -0.31 -15.96
CA GLN A 18 -4.07 0.61 -16.51
C GLN A 18 -5.49 0.22 -16.06
N VAL A 19 -5.87 -1.04 -16.23
CA VAL A 19 -7.19 -1.54 -15.85
C VAL A 19 -7.45 -1.41 -14.35
N PHE A 20 -6.47 -1.74 -13.49
CA PHE A 20 -6.61 -1.60 -12.05
C PHE A 20 -6.70 -0.15 -11.58
N ARG A 21 -6.10 0.81 -12.30
CA ARG A 21 -6.30 2.25 -11.99
C ARG A 21 -7.75 2.68 -12.23
N GLU A 22 -8.39 2.13 -13.26
CA GLU A 22 -9.75 2.52 -13.65
C GLU A 22 -10.83 1.75 -12.89
N GLN A 23 -10.61 0.46 -12.61
CA GLN A 23 -11.64 -0.46 -12.13
C GLN A 23 -11.30 -1.10 -10.77
N GLY A 24 -10.15 -0.74 -10.17
CA GLY A 24 -9.68 -1.35 -8.94
C GLY A 24 -9.15 -2.78 -9.11
N TYR A 25 -8.70 -3.37 -8.00
CA TYR A 25 -8.08 -4.69 -8.03
C TYR A 25 -9.03 -5.85 -8.34
N ASP A 26 -10.34 -5.65 -8.26
CA ASP A 26 -11.34 -6.66 -8.61
C ASP A 26 -11.66 -6.74 -10.11
N ALA A 27 -11.04 -5.88 -10.93
CA ALA A 27 -11.25 -5.85 -12.37
C ALA A 27 -11.08 -7.23 -13.05
N SER A 28 -11.79 -7.47 -14.15
CA SER A 28 -11.78 -8.78 -14.81
C SER A 28 -10.40 -9.13 -15.40
N LEU A 29 -9.85 -10.29 -15.02
CA LEU A 29 -8.60 -10.81 -15.61
C LEU A 29 -8.77 -11.16 -17.09
N ASP A 30 -9.98 -11.59 -17.51
CA ASP A 30 -10.27 -11.86 -18.92
C ASP A 30 -10.29 -10.56 -19.75
N LEU A 31 -10.78 -9.46 -19.16
CA LEU A 31 -10.69 -8.14 -19.78
C LEU A 31 -9.22 -7.72 -19.95
N ILE A 32 -8.41 -7.90 -18.90
CA ILE A 32 -6.97 -7.61 -18.96
C ILE A 32 -6.29 -8.46 -20.03
N ALA A 33 -6.55 -9.76 -20.10
CA ALA A 33 -6.00 -10.64 -21.15
C ALA A 33 -6.37 -10.14 -22.55
N LYS A 34 -7.66 -9.82 -22.76
CA LYS A 34 -8.17 -9.30 -24.03
C LYS A 34 -7.50 -7.99 -24.42
N GLN A 35 -7.41 -7.02 -23.51
CA GLN A 35 -6.76 -5.72 -23.78
C GLN A 35 -5.25 -5.86 -24.00
N ALA A 36 -4.61 -6.78 -23.26
CA ALA A 36 -3.20 -7.12 -23.44
C ALA A 36 -2.94 -7.88 -24.74
N GLY A 37 -3.97 -8.30 -25.48
CA GLY A 37 -3.87 -9.04 -26.74
C GLY A 37 -3.31 -10.44 -26.55
N VAL A 38 -3.58 -11.09 -25.41
CA VAL A 38 -3.18 -12.46 -25.10
C VAL A 38 -4.39 -13.33 -24.79
N GLY A 39 -4.28 -14.64 -25.00
CA GLY A 39 -5.33 -15.58 -24.57
C GLY A 39 -5.39 -15.71 -23.03
N PRO A 40 -6.56 -15.97 -22.42
CA PRO A 40 -6.70 -16.14 -20.97
C PRO A 40 -5.75 -17.19 -20.39
N GLY A 41 -5.61 -18.35 -21.06
CA GLY A 41 -4.67 -19.39 -20.64
C GLY A 41 -3.20 -18.94 -20.64
N THR A 42 -2.83 -17.95 -21.45
CA THR A 42 -1.48 -17.35 -21.40
C THR A 42 -1.34 -16.43 -20.18
N LEU A 43 -2.35 -15.64 -19.84
CA LEU A 43 -2.35 -14.85 -18.61
C LEU A 43 -2.21 -15.75 -17.38
N TYR A 44 -3.08 -16.76 -17.22
CA TYR A 44 -3.04 -17.67 -16.06
C TYR A 44 -1.74 -18.49 -15.97
N ARG A 45 -1.05 -18.74 -17.09
CA ARG A 45 0.28 -19.37 -17.06
C ARG A 45 1.37 -18.44 -16.52
N HIS A 46 1.24 -17.12 -16.72
CA HIS A 46 2.19 -16.13 -16.18
C HIS A 46 1.83 -15.69 -14.75
N PHE A 47 0.54 -15.66 -14.44
CA PHE A 47 -0.03 -15.19 -13.18
C PHE A 47 -1.15 -16.15 -12.77
N PRO A 48 -0.83 -17.22 -12.03
CA PRO A 48 -1.80 -18.25 -11.64
C PRO A 48 -2.98 -17.70 -10.85
N THR A 49 -2.73 -16.70 -10.01
CA THR A 49 -3.74 -15.99 -9.23
C THR A 49 -3.78 -14.50 -9.58
N ARG A 50 -4.88 -13.84 -9.20
CA ARG A 50 -4.99 -12.38 -9.23
C ARG A 50 -3.85 -11.73 -8.44
N ASP A 51 -3.47 -12.32 -7.32
CA ASP A 51 -2.49 -11.76 -6.40
C ASP A 51 -1.07 -11.83 -6.97
N ASP A 52 -0.76 -12.85 -7.78
CA ASP A 52 0.48 -12.91 -8.55
C ASP A 52 0.59 -11.76 -9.57
N LEU A 53 -0.54 -11.38 -10.17
CA LEU A 53 -0.58 -10.23 -11.09
C LEU A 53 -0.46 -8.91 -10.32
N ILE A 54 -1.14 -8.78 -9.19
CA ILE A 54 -1.06 -7.60 -8.32
C ILE A 54 0.38 -7.40 -7.82
N ASP A 55 1.05 -8.46 -7.36
CA ASP A 55 2.46 -8.40 -6.91
C ASP A 55 3.38 -7.86 -8.03
N ALA A 56 3.21 -8.36 -9.25
CA ALA A 56 3.98 -7.89 -10.39
C ALA A 56 3.67 -6.42 -10.77
N VAL A 57 2.41 -5.99 -10.64
CA VAL A 57 2.02 -4.58 -10.84
C VAL A 57 2.66 -3.67 -9.78
N MET A 58 2.72 -4.15 -8.52
CA MET A 58 3.32 -3.43 -7.38
C MET A 58 4.85 -3.36 -7.43
N GLN A 59 5.53 -3.89 -8.45
CA GLN A 59 6.99 -3.87 -8.49
C GLN A 59 7.56 -2.43 -8.46
N ALA A 60 6.93 -1.48 -9.16
CA ALA A 60 7.32 -0.06 -9.14
C ALA A 60 6.82 0.70 -7.90
N TRP A 61 5.89 0.11 -7.14
CA TRP A 61 5.35 0.72 -5.93
C TRP A 61 6.37 0.71 -4.79
N VAL A 62 7.29 -0.27 -4.77
CA VAL A 62 8.38 -0.35 -3.78
C VAL A 62 9.24 0.91 -3.76
N ASP A 63 9.62 1.44 -4.93
CA ASP A 63 10.44 2.65 -5.02
C ASP A 63 9.71 3.87 -4.44
N HIS A 64 8.39 3.94 -4.63
CA HIS A 64 7.56 5.00 -4.04
C HIS A 64 7.42 4.88 -2.52
N VAL A 65 7.46 3.67 -1.95
CA VAL A 65 7.46 3.47 -0.49
C VAL A 65 8.72 4.06 0.13
N GLU A 66 9.89 3.81 -0.45
CA GLU A 66 11.15 4.36 0.06
C GLU A 66 11.19 5.88 -0.06
N GLU A 67 10.84 6.43 -1.23
CA GLU A 67 10.77 7.89 -1.44
C GLU A 67 9.83 8.58 -0.45
N THR A 68 8.69 7.96 -0.18
CA THR A 68 7.71 8.45 0.81
C THR A 68 8.28 8.46 2.23
N THR A 69 8.99 7.39 2.59
CA THR A 69 9.59 7.23 3.92
C THR A 69 10.66 8.30 4.16
N GLU A 70 11.52 8.53 3.17
CA GLU A 70 12.54 9.58 3.22
C GLU A 70 11.93 10.97 3.39
N LYS A 71 10.85 11.28 2.64
CA LYS A 71 10.13 12.55 2.78
C LYS A 71 9.50 12.72 4.16
N ALA A 72 8.93 11.65 4.73
CA ALA A 72 8.36 11.69 6.06
C ALA A 72 9.43 11.92 7.15
N LEU A 73 10.57 11.23 7.04
CA LEU A 73 11.70 11.42 7.95
C LEU A 73 12.28 12.83 7.87
N ALA A 74 12.32 13.42 6.67
CA ALA A 74 12.82 14.77 6.42
C ALA A 74 11.77 15.88 6.64
N HIS A 75 10.54 15.55 7.03
CA HIS A 75 9.47 16.54 7.16
C HIS A 75 9.76 17.52 8.30
N GLU A 76 9.80 18.81 7.98
CA GLU A 76 9.99 19.89 8.95
C GLU A 76 8.71 20.08 9.76
N GLY A 77 8.70 19.61 11.02
CA GLY A 77 7.54 19.71 11.90
C GLY A 77 7.78 19.01 13.23
N GLY A 78 6.83 19.17 14.17
CA GLY A 78 6.84 18.41 15.41
C GLY A 78 6.50 16.93 15.17
N PRO A 79 6.65 16.07 16.18
CA PRO A 79 6.36 14.64 16.07
C PRO A 79 4.95 14.34 15.53
N ARG A 80 3.96 15.14 15.92
CA ARG A 80 2.57 15.02 15.48
C ARG A 80 2.43 15.29 13.98
N GLU A 81 3.00 16.38 13.49
CA GLU A 81 2.93 16.76 12.08
C GLU A 81 3.63 15.73 11.19
N ARG A 82 4.79 15.24 11.63
CA ARG A 82 5.56 14.19 10.92
C ARG A 82 4.78 12.88 10.84
N LEU A 83 4.15 12.47 11.94
CA LEU A 83 3.32 11.26 12.00
C LEU A 83 2.08 11.37 11.10
N LEU A 84 1.39 12.51 11.12
CA LEU A 84 0.24 12.78 10.25
C LEU A 84 0.62 12.82 8.78
N HIS A 85 1.72 13.50 8.44
CA HIS A 85 2.25 13.53 7.08
C HIS A 85 2.53 12.10 6.58
N TRP A 86 3.18 11.28 7.40
CA TRP A 86 3.41 9.88 7.06
C TRP A 86 2.11 9.09 6.90
N PHE A 87 1.11 9.26 7.77
CA PHE A 87 -0.19 8.60 7.61
C PHE A 87 -0.87 8.97 6.29
N GLU A 88 -0.88 10.24 5.93
CA GLU A 88 -1.47 10.69 4.67
C GLU A 88 -0.77 10.07 3.46
N GLU A 89 0.56 10.01 3.47
CA GLU A 89 1.31 9.35 2.40
C GLU A 89 1.12 7.83 2.38
N TYR A 90 1.07 7.18 3.55
CA TYR A 90 0.76 5.77 3.66
C TYR A 90 -0.61 5.46 3.06
N VAL A 91 -1.64 6.26 3.38
CA VAL A 91 -2.98 6.14 2.80
C VAL A 91 -2.91 6.32 1.27
N ARG A 92 -2.18 7.32 0.77
CA ARG A 92 -1.97 7.51 -0.68
C ARG A 92 -1.35 6.27 -1.33
N LEU A 93 -0.32 5.68 -0.73
CA LEU A 93 0.38 4.50 -1.25
C LEU A 93 -0.53 3.28 -1.37
N ILE A 94 -1.39 3.02 -0.38
CA ILE A 94 -2.26 1.83 -0.41
C ILE A 94 -3.56 2.04 -1.18
N SER A 95 -3.91 3.29 -1.49
CA SER A 95 -5.17 3.67 -2.16
C SER A 95 -5.00 3.98 -3.66
N VAL A 96 -3.84 3.66 -4.26
CA VAL A 96 -3.58 3.89 -5.70
C VAL A 96 -4.61 3.17 -6.58
N HIS A 97 -5.14 2.05 -6.11
CA HIS A 97 -6.14 1.25 -6.80
C HIS A 97 -7.30 0.95 -5.83
N LYS A 98 -8.54 1.08 -6.30
CA LYS A 98 -9.73 0.72 -5.52
C LYS A 98 -9.64 -0.74 -5.02
N GLY A 99 -9.95 -0.96 -3.75
CA GLY A 99 -9.76 -2.23 -3.03
C GLY A 99 -8.34 -2.45 -2.48
N GLY A 100 -7.38 -1.58 -2.81
CA GLY A 100 -5.99 -1.66 -2.37
C GLY A 100 -5.81 -1.62 -0.85
N PRO A 101 -6.45 -0.71 -0.11
CA PRO A 101 -6.27 -0.62 1.34
C PRO A 101 -6.64 -1.92 2.06
N ALA A 102 -7.81 -2.50 1.72
CA ALA A 102 -8.27 -3.76 2.29
C ALA A 102 -7.32 -4.91 1.95
N LYS A 103 -6.88 -4.97 0.69
CA LYS A 103 -6.00 -6.01 0.16
C LYS A 103 -4.63 -6.02 0.83
N ILE A 104 -3.97 -4.86 0.87
CA ILE A 104 -2.63 -4.70 1.42
C ILE A 104 -2.68 -4.89 2.94
N THR A 105 -3.62 -4.24 3.63
CA THR A 105 -3.75 -4.35 5.09
C THR A 105 -4.08 -5.79 5.52
N GLY A 106 -4.96 -6.47 4.78
CA GLY A 106 -5.35 -7.86 5.06
C GLY A 106 -4.22 -8.86 4.85
N ALA A 107 -3.29 -8.59 3.92
CA ALA A 107 -2.13 -9.45 3.66
C ALA A 107 -0.97 -9.24 4.66
N MET A 108 -1.01 -8.20 5.51
CA MET A 108 0.07 -7.94 6.46
C MET A 108 0.14 -9.03 7.54
N GLY A 109 1.25 -9.75 7.54
CA GLY A 109 1.51 -10.87 8.45
C GLY A 109 1.02 -12.23 7.93
N ASP A 110 0.53 -12.30 6.68
CA ASP A 110 0.24 -13.57 6.01
C ASP A 110 1.45 -14.05 5.20
N ASP A 111 2.12 -15.09 5.70
CA ASP A 111 3.29 -15.67 5.05
C ASP A 111 2.98 -16.40 3.73
N SER A 112 1.71 -16.70 3.47
CA SER A 112 1.27 -17.36 2.23
C SER A 112 0.87 -16.40 1.12
N SER A 113 0.78 -15.10 1.42
CA SER A 113 0.33 -14.09 0.47
C SER A 113 1.34 -13.86 -0.66
N PRO A 114 0.93 -13.88 -1.94
CA PRO A 114 1.83 -13.52 -3.04
C PRO A 114 2.39 -12.10 -2.94
N ILE A 115 1.69 -11.17 -2.27
CA ILE A 115 2.14 -9.78 -2.06
C ILE A 115 2.91 -9.58 -0.74
N ARG A 116 3.29 -10.67 -0.04
CA ARG A 116 4.01 -10.63 1.24
C ARG A 116 5.23 -9.72 1.20
N SER A 117 6.07 -9.85 0.17
CA SER A 117 7.30 -9.06 0.04
C SER A 117 7.01 -7.55 0.01
N LYS A 118 5.93 -7.13 -0.67
CA LYS A 118 5.49 -5.73 -0.75
C LYS A 118 4.96 -5.26 0.60
N CYS A 119 4.20 -6.10 1.29
CA CYS A 119 3.72 -5.81 2.63
C CYS A 119 4.85 -5.66 3.66
N GLU A 120 5.94 -6.43 3.53
CA GLU A 120 7.14 -6.31 4.38
C GLU A 120 7.89 -5.00 4.13
N VAL A 121 8.06 -4.61 2.87
CA VAL A 121 8.67 -3.32 2.50
C VAL A 121 7.91 -2.16 3.18
N LEU A 122 6.59 -2.13 3.04
CA LEU A 122 5.76 -1.06 3.63
C LEU A 122 5.77 -1.08 5.16
N GLN A 123 5.76 -2.26 5.78
CA GLN A 123 5.86 -2.38 7.24
C GLN A 123 7.23 -1.94 7.76
N SER A 124 8.32 -2.30 7.08
CA SER A 124 9.68 -1.90 7.43
C SER A 124 9.86 -0.39 7.33
N ALA A 125 9.37 0.20 6.24
CA ALA A 125 9.31 1.65 6.04
C ALA A 125 8.58 2.37 7.20
N GLY A 126 7.39 1.89 7.57
CA GLY A 126 6.66 2.43 8.72
C GLY A 126 7.39 2.26 10.06
N GLY A 127 8.09 1.13 10.23
CA GLY A 127 8.93 0.89 11.41
C GLY A 127 10.01 1.95 11.58
N ARG A 128 10.70 2.31 10.49
CA ARG A 128 11.75 3.35 10.51
C ARG A 128 11.21 4.72 10.96
N VAL A 129 10.01 5.10 10.50
CA VAL A 129 9.38 6.36 10.93
C VAL A 129 9.04 6.32 12.42
N LEU A 130 8.47 5.20 12.90
CA LEU A 130 8.13 5.05 14.32
C LEU A 130 9.37 4.99 15.22
N ASP A 131 10.45 4.35 14.78
CA ASP A 131 11.69 4.25 15.54
C ASP A 131 12.38 5.60 15.68
N ASP A 132 12.34 6.43 14.64
CA ASP A 132 12.85 7.80 14.68
C ASP A 132 12.08 8.67 15.68
N LEU A 133 10.75 8.65 15.61
CA LEU A 133 9.90 9.37 16.58
C LEU A 133 10.05 8.83 18.01
N ARG A 134 10.31 7.52 18.17
CA ARG A 134 10.57 6.89 19.47
C ARG A 134 11.93 7.31 20.03
N ALA A 135 12.94 7.52 19.20
CA ALA A 135 14.24 8.03 19.64
C ALA A 135 14.14 9.44 20.25
N GLU A 136 13.14 10.22 19.83
CA GLU A 136 12.78 11.53 20.41
C GLU A 136 11.87 11.40 21.66
N GLY A 137 11.46 10.18 22.02
CA GLY A 137 10.54 9.91 23.11
C GLY A 137 9.10 10.35 22.83
N ALA A 138 8.73 10.53 21.55
CA ALA A 138 7.44 11.11 21.17
C ALA A 138 6.32 10.10 20.93
N VAL A 139 6.65 8.82 20.76
CA VAL A 139 5.69 7.73 20.49
C VAL A 139 5.72 6.71 21.61
N ARG A 140 4.55 6.18 22.00
CA ARG A 140 4.43 5.16 23.05
C ARG A 140 5.20 3.87 22.70
N ASP A 141 5.80 3.25 23.71
CA ASP A 141 6.63 2.04 23.55
C ASP A 141 5.83 0.78 23.20
N ASP A 142 4.53 0.76 23.50
CA ASP A 142 3.62 -0.36 23.21
C ASP A 142 3.10 -0.38 21.76
N VAL A 143 3.45 0.63 20.96
CA VAL A 143 2.99 0.81 19.58
C VAL A 143 3.91 0.08 18.60
N THR A 144 3.35 -0.91 17.89
CA THR A 144 4.04 -1.67 16.85
C THR A 144 3.69 -1.16 15.44
N PRO A 145 4.60 -1.30 14.46
CA PRO A 145 4.33 -0.91 13.07
C PRO A 145 3.08 -1.60 12.48
N LEU A 146 2.87 -2.88 12.82
CA LEU A 146 1.70 -3.63 12.36
C LEU A 146 0.38 -3.11 12.93
N GLN A 147 0.34 -2.68 14.20
CA GLN A 147 -0.87 -2.05 14.77
C GLN A 147 -1.18 -0.75 14.04
N VAL A 148 -0.17 0.10 13.82
CA VAL A 148 -0.35 1.38 13.13
C VAL A 148 -0.83 1.16 11.70
N ALA A 149 -0.19 0.24 10.97
CA ALA A 149 -0.58 -0.12 9.61
C ALA A 149 -2.04 -0.61 9.52
N ARG A 150 -2.50 -1.39 10.52
CA ARG A 150 -3.90 -1.85 10.60
C ARG A 150 -4.88 -0.74 10.97
N LEU A 151 -4.51 0.18 11.86
CA LEU A 151 -5.34 1.33 12.23
C LEU A 151 -5.54 2.26 11.03
N VAL A 152 -4.43 2.71 10.43
CA VAL A 152 -4.45 3.63 9.28
C VAL A 152 -5.03 2.94 8.04
N GLY A 153 -4.64 1.69 7.79
CA GLY A 153 -5.18 0.87 6.70
C GLY A 153 -6.68 0.58 6.83
N GLY A 154 -7.18 0.42 8.07
CA GLY A 154 -8.60 0.29 8.34
C GLY A 154 -9.39 1.55 8.00
N VAL A 155 -8.88 2.73 8.38
CA VAL A 155 -9.47 4.02 7.97
C VAL A 155 -9.49 4.15 6.45
N ALA A 156 -8.38 3.85 5.77
CA ALA A 156 -8.30 3.87 4.31
C ALA A 156 -9.25 2.87 3.65
N THR A 157 -9.46 1.70 4.25
CA THR A 157 -10.40 0.68 3.76
C THR A 157 -11.84 1.17 3.82
N ILE A 158 -12.23 1.84 4.91
CA ILE A 158 -13.57 2.44 5.02
C ILE A 158 -13.72 3.60 4.04
N ALA A 159 -12.69 4.44 3.89
CA ALA A 159 -12.69 5.53 2.92
C ALA A 159 -12.88 5.04 1.48
N ASP A 160 -12.16 3.99 1.09
CA ASP A 160 -12.22 3.38 -0.24
C ASP A 160 -13.55 2.66 -0.53
N SER A 161 -14.07 1.92 0.46
CA SER A 161 -15.32 1.15 0.29
C SER A 161 -16.59 2.01 0.36
N SER A 162 -16.53 3.15 1.06
CA SER A 162 -17.67 4.06 1.23
C SER A 162 -17.55 5.32 0.38
N ASP A 163 -16.55 5.39 -0.51
CA ASP A 163 -16.24 6.55 -1.37
C ASP A 163 -16.26 7.88 -0.59
N LEU A 164 -15.64 7.89 0.60
CA LEU A 164 -15.67 9.03 1.51
C LEU A 164 -14.92 10.24 0.93
N GLU A 165 -15.39 11.44 1.23
CA GLU A 165 -14.67 12.67 0.89
C GLU A 165 -13.32 12.74 1.60
N VAL A 166 -12.28 13.20 0.91
CA VAL A 166 -10.90 13.28 1.42
C VAL A 166 -10.81 14.00 2.78
N GLY A 167 -11.62 15.05 3.00
CA GLY A 167 -11.66 15.82 4.25
C GLY A 167 -12.15 15.03 5.47
N THR A 168 -12.84 13.90 5.27
CA THR A 168 -13.35 13.05 6.36
C THR A 168 -12.31 12.05 6.87
N VAL A 169 -11.27 11.77 6.08
CA VAL A 169 -10.20 10.83 6.44
C VAL A 169 -9.25 11.42 7.48
N ARG A 170 -8.83 12.67 7.28
CA ARG A 170 -7.82 13.32 8.11
C ARG A 170 -8.18 13.40 9.61
N PRO A 171 -9.41 13.75 10.01
CA PRO A 171 -9.79 13.74 11.43
C PRO A 171 -9.65 12.37 12.10
N MET A 172 -9.90 11.27 11.37
CA MET A 172 -9.68 9.91 11.90
C MET A 172 -8.18 9.61 12.08
N LEU A 173 -7.34 10.09 11.15
CA LEU A 173 -5.89 9.99 11.27
C LEU A 173 -5.33 10.82 12.44
N GLU A 174 -5.92 11.98 12.72
CA GLU A 174 -5.60 12.82 13.88
C GLU A 174 -5.90 12.10 15.20
N VAL A 175 -7.06 11.46 15.32
CA VAL A 175 -7.39 10.63 16.49
C VAL A 175 -6.38 9.50 16.69
N ILE A 176 -5.95 8.85 15.60
CA ILE A 176 -4.91 7.82 15.68
C ILE A 176 -3.59 8.45 16.15
N ALA A 177 -3.14 9.53 15.51
CA ALA A 177 -1.87 10.18 15.82
C ALA A 177 -1.80 10.62 17.28
N ASP A 178 -2.83 11.32 17.76
CA ASP A 178 -2.93 11.80 19.13
C ASP A 178 -2.92 10.64 20.13
N GLY A 179 -3.50 9.49 19.76
CA GLY A 179 -3.45 8.27 20.56
C GLY A 179 -2.10 7.55 20.56
N LEU A 180 -1.22 7.78 19.58
CA LEU A 180 0.12 7.14 19.52
C LEU A 180 1.20 7.96 20.21
N LEU A 181 1.00 9.28 20.31
CA LEU A 181 1.97 10.18 20.89
C LEU A 181 2.00 10.06 22.42
N THR A 182 3.16 10.31 23.01
CA THR A 182 3.29 10.50 24.46
C THR A 182 2.81 11.90 24.84
N ASP A 183 2.17 12.04 26.00
CA ASP A 183 1.87 13.38 26.53
C ASP A 183 3.16 14.20 26.68
N PRO A 184 3.16 15.49 26.27
CA PRO A 184 4.27 16.38 26.57
C PRO A 184 4.38 16.51 28.09
N ARG A 185 5.46 15.97 28.65
CA ARG A 185 5.81 16.17 30.07
C ARG A 185 6.27 17.58 30.35
#